data_AF-A0A7X7QFY1-F1
#
_entry.id   AF-A0A7X7QFY1-F1
#
_cell.length_a   1.000
_cell.length_b   1.000
_cell.length_c   1.000
_cell.angle_alpha   90.00
_cell.angle_beta   90.00
_cell.angle_gamma   90.00
#
_symmetry.space_group_name_H-M   'P 1'
#
loop_
_entity.id
_entity.type
_entity.pdbx_description
1 polymer ?
#
loop_
_entity_poly.entity_id
_entity_poly.type
_entity_poly.pdbx_seq_one_letter_code
_entity_poly.pdbx_strand_id
1 'polypeptide(L)'
;VSAQVAYQSGREHEDMVLATGRLANGVIVHHTVNWLSPMKERLTVVTGELGTIIGDTQTADVTFYANGTVRTEWDSVAAFRGVSEGDVTRYAIPKREPLRSELEAFRDAVLGEGDRTVSMAEGLATLEVAEHILASAAAGGALRP
;
A
#
# COMPACT_ATOMS: atom_id res chain seq x y z
N VAL A 1 -0.85 -14.79 -6.45
CA VAL A 1 -1.26 -14.19 -5.15
C VAL A 1 -1.61 -15.28 -4.14
N SER A 2 -1.44 -15.03 -2.84
CA SER A 2 -1.91 -15.88 -1.73
C SER A 2 -2.71 -15.03 -0.74
N ALA A 3 -3.87 -15.51 -0.30
CA ALA A 3 -4.73 -14.76 0.61
C ALA A 3 -5.32 -15.62 1.73
N GLN A 4 -5.54 -14.99 2.88
CA GLN A 4 -6.31 -15.53 4.00
C GLN A 4 -7.38 -14.52 4.39
N VAL A 5 -8.54 -15.04 4.82
CA VAL A 5 -9.70 -14.23 5.18
C VAL A 5 -10.27 -14.64 6.53
N ALA A 6 -10.96 -13.73 7.20
CA ALA A 6 -11.66 -14.00 8.45
C ALA A 6 -13.12 -13.52 8.38
N TYR A 7 -14.02 -14.32 8.95
CA TYR A 7 -15.43 -14.01 9.13
C TYR A 7 -15.74 -14.07 10.63
N GLN A 8 -15.97 -12.93 11.27
CA GLN A 8 -16.22 -12.78 12.70
C GLN A 8 -17.55 -12.05 12.99
N SER A 9 -18.10 -11.32 12.01
CA SER A 9 -19.33 -10.53 12.18
C SER A 9 -20.62 -11.29 11.84
N GLY A 10 -20.52 -12.51 11.30
CA GLY A 10 -21.67 -13.30 10.84
C GLY A 10 -22.28 -12.82 9.52
N ARG A 11 -21.59 -11.93 8.79
CA ARG A 11 -21.98 -11.46 7.46
C ARG A 11 -21.58 -12.43 6.36
N GLU A 12 -22.15 -12.24 5.18
CA GLU A 12 -21.83 -13.01 3.98
C GLU A 12 -20.37 -12.79 3.53
N HIS A 13 -19.87 -11.56 3.65
CA HIS A 13 -18.54 -11.19 3.19
C HIS A 13 -17.52 -11.13 4.33
N GLU A 14 -16.25 -11.23 3.94
CA GLU A 14 -15.07 -11.26 4.78
C GLU A 14 -14.95 -9.97 5.61
N ASP A 15 -14.60 -10.08 6.88
CA ASP A 15 -14.32 -8.90 7.73
C ASP A 15 -12.85 -8.48 7.66
N MET A 16 -11.97 -9.39 7.27
CA MET A 16 -10.54 -9.13 7.15
C MET A 16 -9.94 -9.97 6.03
N VAL A 17 -8.99 -9.37 5.31
CA VAL A 17 -8.19 -10.02 4.27
C VAL A 17 -6.72 -9.71 4.51
N LEU A 18 -5.89 -10.75 4.51
CA LEU A 18 -4.45 -10.67 4.38
C LEU A 18 -4.06 -11.27 3.04
N ALA A 19 -3.58 -10.44 2.12
CA ALA A 19 -3.14 -10.89 0.80
C ALA A 19 -1.65 -10.61 0.63
N THR A 20 -0.92 -11.53 0.01
CA THR A 20 0.49 -11.39 -0.37
C THR A 20 0.68 -11.79 -1.82
N GLY A 21 1.65 -11.16 -2.49
CA GLY A 21 1.91 -11.41 -3.90
C GLY A 21 3.30 -10.99 -4.33
N ARG A 22 3.59 -11.29 -5.60
CA ARG A 22 4.79 -10.82 -6.29
C ARG A 22 4.35 -10.21 -7.61
N LEU A 23 4.75 -8.98 -7.85
CA LEU A 23 4.52 -8.30 -9.12
C LEU A 23 5.45 -8.87 -10.21
N ALA A 24 5.14 -8.61 -11.48
CA ALA A 24 5.94 -9.11 -12.61
C ALA A 24 7.42 -8.68 -12.56
N ASN A 25 7.71 -7.52 -11.96
CA ASN A 25 9.07 -7.01 -11.74
C ASN A 25 9.78 -7.60 -10.51
N GLY A 26 9.17 -8.58 -9.84
CA GLY A 26 9.73 -9.26 -8.67
C GLY A 26 9.46 -8.57 -7.33
N VAL A 27 8.88 -7.37 -7.31
CA VAL A 27 8.50 -6.66 -6.06
C VAL A 27 7.49 -7.49 -5.29
N ILE A 28 7.75 -7.67 -3.99
CA ILE A 28 6.83 -8.36 -3.08
C ILE A 28 5.86 -7.33 -2.51
N VAL A 29 4.57 -7.69 -2.49
CA VAL A 29 3.50 -6.84 -1.98
C VAL A 29 2.68 -7.59 -0.95
N HIS A 30 2.11 -6.86 -0.01
CA HIS A 30 1.06 -7.38 0.85
C HIS A 30 -0.01 -6.31 1.09
N HIS A 31 -1.23 -6.76 1.32
CA HIS A 31 -2.37 -5.93 1.66
C HIS A 31 -3.02 -6.48 2.92
N THR A 32 -3.27 -5.59 3.86
CA THR A 32 -4.06 -5.86 5.06
C THR A 32 -5.30 -4.99 5.02
N VAL A 33 -6.45 -5.59 4.78
CA VAL A 33 -7.75 -4.90 4.84
C VAL A 33 -8.50 -5.46 6.03
N ASN A 34 -8.83 -4.61 6.99
CA ASN A 34 -9.28 -5.06 8.30
C ASN A 34 -10.45 -4.20 8.81
N TRP A 35 -11.62 -4.81 8.92
CA TRP A 35 -12.84 -4.21 9.47
C TRP A 35 -13.04 -4.54 10.96
N LEU A 36 -12.24 -5.43 11.53
CA LEU A 36 -12.28 -5.86 12.93
C LEU A 36 -11.44 -4.96 13.86
N SER A 37 -10.51 -4.19 13.29
CA SER A 37 -9.70 -3.25 14.06
C SER A 37 -10.53 -2.05 14.51
N PRO A 38 -10.43 -1.62 15.79
CA PRO A 38 -11.03 -0.38 16.25
C PRO A 38 -10.27 0.87 15.76
N MET A 39 -9.05 0.69 15.22
CA MET A 39 -8.20 1.75 14.71
C MET A 39 -8.50 2.02 13.24
N LYS A 40 -8.65 3.30 12.88
CA LYS A 40 -8.66 3.74 11.48
C LYS A 40 -7.21 3.96 11.05
N GLU A 41 -6.82 3.24 10.00
CA GLU A 41 -5.48 3.28 9.43
C GLU A 41 -5.59 3.17 7.91
N ARG A 42 -4.83 4.00 7.18
CA ARG A 42 -4.74 3.95 5.71
C ARG A 42 -3.34 4.30 5.25
N LEU A 43 -2.44 3.34 5.41
CA LEU A 43 -1.03 3.47 5.09
C LEU A 43 -0.68 2.77 3.79
N THR A 44 0.16 3.41 2.98
CA THR A 44 0.91 2.77 1.90
C THR A 44 2.39 2.91 2.24
N VAL A 45 3.07 1.78 2.40
CA VAL A 45 4.49 1.71 2.75
C VAL A 45 5.24 1.15 1.56
N VAL A 46 6.22 1.89 1.05
CA VAL A 46 7.09 1.44 -0.05
C VAL A 46 8.53 1.50 0.42
N THR A 47 9.18 0.34 0.46
CA THR A 47 10.60 0.21 0.82
C THR A 47 11.42 -0.09 -0.42
N GLY A 48 12.52 0.63 -0.58
CA GLY A 48 13.48 0.44 -1.65
C GLY A 48 14.92 0.60 -1.14
N GLU A 49 15.87 0.65 -2.07
CA GLU A 49 17.31 0.67 -1.76
C GLU A 49 17.76 1.92 -0.99
N LEU A 50 17.02 3.04 -1.12
CA LEU A 50 17.36 4.32 -0.50
C LEU A 50 16.67 4.56 0.85
N GLY A 51 15.67 3.74 1.20
CA GLY A 51 14.86 3.95 2.39
C GLY A 51 13.42 3.50 2.22
N THR A 52 12.55 4.00 3.09
CA THR A 52 11.12 3.71 3.11
C THR A 52 10.31 4.99 3.03
N ILE A 53 9.36 5.06 2.10
CA ILE A 53 8.36 6.13 2.03
C ILE A 53 7.01 5.62 2.55
N ILE A 54 6.37 6.41 3.39
CA ILE A 54 5.06 6.13 3.98
C ILE A 54 4.10 7.22 3.55
N GLY A 55 3.03 6.84 2.88
CA GLY A 55 1.87 7.70 2.63
C GLY A 55 0.76 7.37 3.62
N ASP A 56 0.41 8.34 4.48
CA ASP A 56 -0.76 8.29 5.34
C ASP A 56 -1.89 9.11 4.69
N THR A 57 -2.86 8.40 4.12
CA THR A 57 -4.01 9.03 3.45
C THR A 57 -5.12 9.44 4.43
N GLN A 58 -5.05 9.03 5.70
CA GLN A 58 -5.95 9.51 6.75
C GLN A 58 -5.58 10.93 7.17
N THR A 59 -4.29 11.24 7.28
CA THR A 59 -3.81 12.57 7.65
C THR A 59 -3.31 13.41 6.48
N ALA A 60 -3.29 12.83 5.27
CA ALA A 60 -2.72 13.42 4.06
C ALA A 60 -1.26 13.87 4.28
N ASP A 61 -0.45 12.96 4.83
CA ASP A 61 0.98 13.15 5.05
C ASP A 61 1.80 12.14 4.27
N VAL A 62 2.99 12.56 3.85
CA VAL A 62 3.99 11.68 3.23
C VAL A 62 5.31 11.87 3.98
N THR A 63 5.89 10.77 4.44
CA THR A 63 7.15 10.77 5.19
C THR A 63 8.14 9.81 4.54
N PHE A 64 9.35 10.28 4.27
CA PHE A 64 10.47 9.46 3.80
C PHE A 64 11.46 9.25 4.93
N TYR A 65 11.80 7.98 5.18
CA TYR A 65 12.80 7.52 6.12
C TYR A 65 13.99 7.02 5.30
N ALA A 66 15.07 7.81 5.24
CA ALA A 66 16.27 7.42 4.50
C ALA A 66 17.01 6.29 5.22
N ASN A 67 17.70 5.46 4.45
CA ASN A 67 18.67 4.53 4.99
C ASN A 67 19.87 5.29 5.58
N GLY A 68 20.23 5.00 6.82
CA GLY A 68 21.35 5.62 7.52
C GLY A 68 22.68 5.24 6.89
N THR A 69 23.52 6.25 6.63
CA THR A 69 24.85 6.09 6.02
C THR A 69 25.98 6.18 7.05
N VAL A 70 25.66 6.52 8.30
CA VAL A 70 26.64 6.70 9.38
C VAL A 70 27.07 5.33 9.94
N ARG A 71 28.36 5.02 9.83
CA ARG A 71 28.96 3.86 10.51
C ARG A 71 28.87 4.07 12.02
N THR A 72 28.29 3.11 12.71
CA THR A 72 28.21 3.12 14.18
C THR A 72 29.64 3.11 14.76
N GLU A 73 29.98 4.03 15.67
CA GLU A 73 31.34 4.12 16.26
C GLU A 73 31.69 2.96 17.22
N TRP A 74 30.79 1.98 17.39
CA TRP A 74 30.94 0.84 18.29
C TRP A 74 31.10 -0.46 17.50
N ASP A 75 32.34 -0.75 17.09
CA ASP A 75 32.73 -1.98 16.37
C ASP A 75 32.47 -3.28 17.18
N SER A 76 32.26 -3.20 18.49
CA SER A 76 32.11 -4.35 19.38
C SER A 76 30.73 -5.05 19.32
N VAL A 77 29.80 -4.57 18.49
CA VAL A 77 28.44 -5.11 18.36
C VAL A 77 28.08 -5.45 16.90
N ALA A 78 29.10 -5.78 16.08
CA ALA A 78 28.99 -6.02 14.64
C ALA A 78 28.42 -7.42 14.27
N ALA A 79 27.34 -7.85 14.93
CA ALA A 79 26.44 -8.84 14.33
C ALA A 79 25.46 -8.07 13.42
N PHE A 80 25.31 -8.51 12.17
CA PHE A 80 24.47 -7.85 11.15
C PHE A 80 23.11 -7.38 11.73
N ARG A 81 22.90 -6.06 11.82
CA ARG A 81 21.70 -5.44 12.41
C ARG A 81 20.71 -4.86 11.38
N GLY A 82 20.90 -5.11 10.08
CA GLY A 82 20.08 -4.50 9.03
C GLY A 82 20.48 -3.05 8.76
N VAL A 83 19.54 -2.24 8.23
CA VAL A 83 19.79 -0.84 7.86
C VAL A 83 19.46 0.08 9.04
N SER A 84 20.29 1.08 9.32
CA SER A 84 20.01 2.11 10.34
C SER A 84 19.06 3.18 9.79
N GLU A 85 18.39 3.92 10.67
CA GLU A 85 17.60 5.09 10.28
C GLU A 85 18.53 6.27 9.97
N GLY A 86 18.35 6.89 8.80
CA GLY A 86 18.99 8.14 8.40
C GLY A 86 18.05 9.33 8.59
N ASP A 87 18.13 10.31 7.71
CA ASP A 87 17.25 11.48 7.76
C ASP A 87 15.78 11.09 7.58
N VAL A 88 14.91 11.73 8.37
CA VAL A 88 13.46 11.61 8.25
C VAL A 88 12.89 12.91 7.70
N THR A 89 12.30 12.85 6.50
CA THR A 89 11.68 14.00 5.84
C THR A 89 10.18 13.83 5.79
N ARG A 90 9.43 14.70 6.47
CA ARG A 90 7.98 14.83 6.30
C ARG A 90 7.68 15.92 5.29
N TYR A 91 7.09 15.57 4.15
CA TYR A 91 6.85 16.53 3.09
C TYR A 91 5.66 17.44 3.41
N ALA A 92 5.85 18.75 3.20
CA ALA A 92 4.79 19.74 3.30
C ALA A 92 3.97 19.77 2.01
N ILE A 93 3.01 18.84 1.88
CA ILE A 93 2.10 18.77 0.72
C ILE A 93 0.81 19.56 0.95
N PRO A 94 0.26 20.27 -0.05
CA PRO A 94 -1.04 20.92 0.07
C PRO A 94 -2.15 19.89 0.31
N LYS A 95 -2.92 20.06 1.40
CA LYS A 95 -4.03 19.18 1.76
C LYS A 95 -5.30 19.58 1.03
N ARG A 96 -5.37 19.23 -0.26
CA ARG A 96 -6.57 19.44 -1.08
C ARG A 96 -7.64 18.43 -0.68
N GLU A 97 -8.91 18.81 -0.79
CA GLU A 97 -10.02 17.88 -0.62
C GLU A 97 -9.94 16.75 -1.68
N PRO A 98 -9.93 15.46 -1.27
CA PRO A 98 -9.75 14.35 -2.21
C PRO A 98 -10.85 14.26 -3.28
N LEU A 99 -12.13 14.30 -2.88
CA LEU A 99 -13.24 14.15 -3.81
C LEU A 99 -13.30 15.31 -4.83
N ARG A 100 -13.01 16.54 -4.38
CA ARG A 100 -12.86 17.67 -5.30
C ARG A 100 -11.75 17.44 -6.31
N SER A 101 -10.60 16.92 -5.86
CA SER A 101 -9.46 16.66 -6.73
C SER A 101 -9.77 15.59 -7.78
N GLU A 102 -10.54 14.56 -7.40
CA GLU A 102 -11.03 13.51 -8.30
C GLU A 102 -12.06 14.05 -9.32
N LEU A 103 -13.04 14.84 -8.86
CA LEU A 103 -14.04 15.44 -9.75
C LEU A 103 -13.44 16.45 -10.72
N GLU A 104 -12.45 17.24 -10.29
CA GLU A 104 -11.71 18.11 -11.19
C GLU A 104 -10.92 17.31 -12.22
N ALA A 105 -10.27 16.21 -11.82
CA ALA A 105 -9.59 15.33 -12.78
C ALA A 105 -10.55 14.74 -13.81
N PHE A 106 -11.74 14.30 -13.37
CA PHE A 106 -12.78 13.79 -14.27
C PHE A 106 -13.28 14.87 -15.25
N ARG A 107 -13.57 16.08 -14.75
CA ARG A 107 -13.95 17.22 -15.60
C ARG A 107 -12.88 17.50 -16.64
N ASP A 108 -11.62 17.60 -16.23
CA ASP A 108 -10.50 17.92 -17.13
C ASP A 108 -10.36 16.86 -18.23
N ALA A 109 -10.55 15.57 -17.90
CA ALA A 109 -10.56 14.49 -18.87
C ALA A 109 -11.70 14.61 -19.89
N VAL A 110 -12.92 14.96 -19.44
CA VAL A 110 -14.07 15.19 -20.33
C VAL A 110 -13.84 16.39 -21.26
N LEU A 111 -13.17 17.44 -20.77
CA LEU A 111 -12.84 18.64 -21.55
C LEU A 111 -11.61 18.45 -22.47
N GLY A 112 -10.86 17.35 -22.33
CA GLY A 112 -9.60 17.13 -23.04
C GLY A 112 -8.44 18.01 -22.53
N GLU A 113 -8.53 18.52 -21.30
CA GLU A 113 -7.56 19.42 -20.67
C GLU A 113 -6.48 18.66 -19.87
N GLY A 114 -6.69 17.38 -19.61
CA GLY A 114 -5.70 16.51 -18.97
C GLY A 114 -6.22 15.10 -18.74
N ASP A 115 -5.32 14.17 -18.45
CA ASP A 115 -5.65 12.76 -18.17
C ASP A 115 -5.03 12.35 -16.82
N ARG A 116 -5.77 12.65 -15.75
CA ARG A 116 -5.40 12.33 -14.36
C ARG A 116 -6.40 11.36 -13.72
N THR A 117 -7.29 10.79 -14.53
CA THR A 117 -8.33 9.85 -14.11
C THR A 117 -7.79 8.43 -14.10
N VAL A 118 -8.47 7.54 -13.36
CA VAL A 118 -8.28 6.10 -13.52
C VAL A 118 -9.10 5.66 -14.72
N SER A 119 -8.45 4.99 -15.67
CA SER A 119 -9.10 4.45 -16.87
C SER A 119 -9.95 3.21 -16.54
N MET A 120 -10.89 2.89 -17.44
CA MET A 120 -11.69 1.66 -17.32
C MET A 120 -10.82 0.39 -17.30
N ALA A 121 -9.70 0.37 -18.04
CA ALA A 121 -8.79 -0.76 -18.08
C ALA A 121 -8.05 -0.95 -16.74
N GLU A 122 -7.64 0.13 -16.09
CA GLU A 122 -7.03 0.08 -14.75
C GLU A 122 -8.03 -0.35 -13.68
N GLY A 123 -9.29 0.11 -13.81
CA GLY A 123 -10.39 -0.36 -12.96
C GLY A 123 -10.64 -1.86 -13.09
N LEU A 124 -10.66 -2.39 -14.33
CA LEU A 124 -10.79 -3.82 -14.59
C LEU A 124 -9.62 -4.61 -13.99
N ALA A 125 -8.37 -4.18 -14.21
CA ALA A 125 -7.20 -4.85 -13.66
C ALA A 125 -7.26 -4.92 -12.11
N THR A 126 -7.78 -3.89 -11.46
CA THR A 126 -7.96 -3.87 -9.99
C THR A 126 -9.01 -4.91 -9.55
N LEU A 127 -10.13 -5.02 -10.27
CA LEU A 127 -11.16 -6.02 -10.00
C LEU A 127 -10.63 -7.45 -10.19
N GLU A 128 -9.89 -7.71 -11.27
CA GLU A 128 -9.27 -9.02 -11.51
C GLU A 128 -8.34 -9.42 -10.35
N VAL A 129 -7.56 -8.49 -9.79
CA VAL A 129 -6.72 -8.76 -8.61
C VAL A 129 -7.57 -9.10 -7.38
N ALA A 130 -8.67 -8.38 -7.14
CA ALA A 130 -9.58 -8.65 -6.02
C ALA A 130 -10.23 -10.04 -6.16
N GLU A 131 -10.66 -10.42 -7.36
CA GLU A 131 -11.20 -11.75 -7.64
C GLU A 131 -10.16 -12.86 -7.42
N HIS A 132 -8.91 -12.65 -7.84
CA HIS A 132 -7.83 -13.61 -7.58
C HIS A 132 -7.51 -13.76 -6.08
N ILE A 133 -7.61 -12.68 -5.30
CA ILE A 133 -7.47 -12.72 -3.84
C ILE A 133 -8.56 -13.61 -3.23
N LEU A 134 -9.83 -13.38 -3.60
CA LEU A 134 -10.96 -14.19 -3.12
C LEU A 134 -10.84 -15.67 -3.54
N ALA A 135 -10.47 -15.92 -4.79
CA ALA A 135 -10.25 -17.27 -5.30
C ALA A 135 -9.10 -17.99 -4.58
N SER A 136 -8.02 -17.27 -4.23
CA SER A 136 -6.92 -17.82 -3.44
C SER A 136 -7.36 -18.17 -2.03
N ALA A 137 -8.11 -17.29 -1.36
CA ALA A 137 -8.65 -17.53 -0.03
C ALA A 137 -9.57 -18.76 0.01
N ALA A 138 -10.49 -18.88 -0.96
CA ALA A 138 -11.38 -20.03 -1.10
C ALA A 138 -10.63 -21.35 -1.35
N ALA A 139 -9.44 -21.28 -1.97
CA ALA A 139 -8.56 -22.42 -2.21
C ALA A 139 -7.57 -22.70 -1.06
N GLY A 140 -7.79 -22.15 0.14
CA GLY A 140 -6.94 -22.36 1.31
C GLY A 140 -5.65 -21.54 1.32
N GLY A 141 -5.61 -20.44 0.56
CA GLY A 141 -4.49 -19.49 0.52
C GLY A 141 -3.29 -19.95 -0.31
N ALA A 142 -3.46 -20.94 -1.20
CA ALA A 142 -2.40 -21.37 -2.09
C ALA A 142 -1.95 -20.23 -3.02
N LEU A 143 -0.63 -20.08 -3.19
CA LEU A 143 -0.03 -19.20 -4.18
C LEU A 143 -0.40 -19.69 -5.58
N ARG A 144 -1.27 -18.95 -6.27
CA ARG A 144 -1.50 -19.14 -7.70
C ARG A 144 -0.58 -18.20 -8.51
N PRO A 145 0.07 -18.69 -9.58
CA PRO A 145 0.89 -17.87 -10.46
C PRO A 145 0.07 -16.75 -11.08
#